data_AF-A0AAV5GTT8-F1
#
_entry.id   AF-A0AAV5GTT8-F1
#
_cell.length_a   1.000
_cell.length_b   1.000
_cell.length_c   1.000
_cell.angle_alpha   90.00
_cell.angle_beta   90.00
_cell.angle_gamma   90.00
#
_symmetry.space_group_name_H-M   'P 1'
#
loop_
_entity.id
_entity.type
_entity.pdbx_description
1 polymer ?
#
loop_
_entity_poly.entity_id
_entity_poly.type
_entity_poly.pdbx_seq_one_letter_code
_entity_poly.pdbx_strand_id
1 'polypeptide(L)'
;MTVEAITQFMLLQGPSQAFLNLEWDVIWNLNKKVIDPVAPRHVALESHNLVPVKIVSGEGKPAAGQVESKEVPKHKKNPDVGTKTTYYADTIFVEQADAKTFAQDEELTLMDWGNAIVRKITRGASPDAPVESLEVELHLAGDFKKTKKKVTWLASPKASASSTDLTPVTLLDYDYLITKKKLEEDDKVEDLLTPKTEFRTDAVADVNVQSLSAGSIIQFERKGFYIVDRAFDASAPEKRVELILIPDGKASSIALKHQVPAAAAAAPAKEAKGKGKDKKTPAKDKDAAAAQKKKAAKAAPAPRLPEIAPNEPVETVLKSEGDRGYDIPVRTKMFAVKRPHGEGAVETPVTTNMFKVKPIEE
;
A
#
# COMPACT_ATOMS: atom_id res chain seq x y z
N MET A 1 1.12 -4.23 11.57
CA MET A 1 2.36 -3.45 11.34
C MET A 1 3.56 -4.30 11.71
N THR A 2 4.67 -4.23 11.00
CA THR A 2 5.86 -5.06 11.25
C THR A 2 6.84 -4.40 12.20
N VAL A 3 7.55 -5.20 13.01
CA VAL A 3 8.58 -4.72 13.95
C VAL A 3 9.74 -4.05 13.20
N GLU A 4 10.12 -4.61 12.06
CA GLU A 4 11.17 -4.06 11.21
C GLU A 4 10.84 -2.65 10.74
N ALA A 5 9.62 -2.41 10.25
CA ALA A 5 9.20 -1.09 9.79
C ALA A 5 9.19 -0.04 10.91
N ILE A 6 8.74 -0.43 12.12
CA ILE A 6 8.76 0.47 13.29
C ILE A 6 10.21 0.79 13.67
N THR A 7 11.08 -0.21 13.69
CA THR A 7 12.50 -0.02 14.02
C THR A 7 13.17 0.92 13.01
N GLN A 8 12.93 0.72 11.71
CA GLN A 8 13.44 1.61 10.67
C GLN A 8 12.87 3.03 10.78
N PHE A 9 11.59 3.18 11.14
CA PHE A 9 10.98 4.48 11.36
C PHE A 9 11.64 5.23 12.54
N MET A 10 11.90 4.53 13.66
CA MET A 10 12.60 5.10 14.81
C MET A 10 14.04 5.52 14.45
N LEU A 11 14.75 4.70 13.68
CA LEU A 11 16.11 5.01 13.24
C LEU A 11 16.16 6.19 12.26
N LEU A 12 15.17 6.29 11.36
CA LEU A 12 15.07 7.38 10.39
C LEU A 12 14.93 8.74 11.08
N GLN A 13 14.22 8.78 12.20
CA GLN A 13 13.99 9.99 12.97
C GLN A 13 15.28 10.50 13.65
N GLY A 14 16.13 9.58 14.11
CA GLY A 14 17.38 9.88 14.79
C GLY A 14 17.22 10.55 16.17
N PRO A 15 18.29 10.57 16.98
CA PRO A 15 18.27 11.27 18.27
C PRO A 15 18.35 12.78 18.04
N SER A 16 17.22 13.47 18.17
CA SER A 16 17.13 14.92 18.05
C SER A 16 16.32 15.51 19.21
N GLN A 17 16.72 16.68 19.69
CA GLN A 17 15.96 17.47 20.65
C GLN A 17 14.88 18.35 19.98
N ALA A 18 14.86 18.41 18.64
CA ALA A 18 13.89 19.20 17.92
C ALA A 18 12.50 18.55 17.99
N PHE A 19 11.47 19.38 18.20
CA PHE A 19 10.09 18.95 18.07
C PHE A 19 9.78 18.60 16.61
N LEU A 20 9.34 17.37 16.36
CA LEU A 20 9.01 16.87 15.02
C LEU A 20 7.56 16.39 14.98
N ASN A 21 6.81 16.94 14.03
CA ASN A 21 5.48 16.45 13.69
C ASN A 21 5.63 15.26 12.75
N LEU A 22 5.28 14.08 13.24
CA LEU A 22 5.32 12.84 12.49
C LEU A 22 3.94 12.56 11.90
N GLU A 23 3.94 12.20 10.63
CA GLU A 23 2.74 11.90 9.87
C GLU A 23 2.61 10.38 9.68
N TRP A 24 1.37 9.90 9.68
CA TRP A 24 1.06 8.48 9.55
C TRP A 24 1.42 7.92 8.16
N ASP A 25 1.51 8.77 7.13
CA ASP A 25 1.88 8.37 5.79
C ASP A 25 3.29 7.78 5.71
N VAL A 26 4.26 8.35 6.44
CA VAL A 26 5.66 7.91 6.41
C VAL A 26 5.79 6.51 7.01
N ILE A 27 5.21 6.28 8.19
CA ILE A 27 5.30 4.97 8.87
C ILE A 27 4.63 3.86 8.05
N TRP A 28 3.46 4.12 7.47
CA TRP A 28 2.77 3.14 6.63
C TRP A 28 3.48 2.90 5.29
N ASN A 29 4.06 3.93 4.68
CA ASN A 29 4.89 3.79 3.48
C ASN A 29 6.16 2.95 3.76
N LEU A 30 6.79 3.09 4.92
CA LEU A 30 7.91 2.24 5.32
C LEU A 30 7.46 0.79 5.52
N ASN A 31 6.34 0.58 6.22
CA ASN A 31 5.79 -0.76 6.41
C ASN A 31 5.45 -1.44 5.09
N LYS A 32 4.90 -0.70 4.12
CA LYS A 32 4.66 -1.19 2.76
C LYS A 32 5.92 -1.69 2.06
N LYS A 33 7.05 -0.98 2.19
CA LYS A 33 8.32 -1.38 1.57
C LYS A 33 8.86 -2.71 2.12
N VAL A 34 8.60 -2.99 3.40
CA VAL A 34 8.98 -4.25 4.06
C VAL A 34 8.07 -5.39 3.61
N ILE A 35 6.74 -5.17 3.53
CA ILE A 35 5.77 -6.25 3.27
C ILE A 35 5.56 -6.55 1.78
N ASP A 36 5.65 -5.57 0.87
CA ASP A 36 5.40 -5.75 -0.57
C ASP A 36 6.25 -6.86 -1.23
N PRO A 37 7.56 -7.02 -0.94
CA PRO A 37 8.36 -8.07 -1.57
C PRO A 37 8.10 -9.49 -1.04
N VAL A 38 7.47 -9.63 0.13
CA VAL A 38 7.31 -10.93 0.83
C VAL A 38 5.85 -11.39 0.94
N ALA A 39 4.87 -10.48 0.75
CA ALA A 39 3.46 -10.79 0.91
C ALA A 39 2.92 -11.69 -0.23
N PRO A 40 2.32 -12.85 0.08
CA PRO A 40 1.59 -13.66 -0.89
C PRO A 40 0.41 -12.90 -1.49
N ARG A 41 0.20 -13.04 -2.81
CA ARG A 41 -0.91 -12.36 -3.52
C ARG A 41 -2.08 -13.29 -3.72
N HIS A 42 -3.23 -12.85 -3.24
CA HIS A 42 -4.51 -13.55 -3.27
C HIS A 42 -5.56 -12.69 -3.97
N VAL A 43 -6.72 -13.28 -4.26
CA VAL A 43 -7.83 -12.56 -4.89
C VAL A 43 -9.04 -12.65 -3.97
N ALA A 44 -9.64 -11.49 -3.70
CA ALA A 44 -10.91 -11.40 -3.01
C ALA A 44 -11.82 -10.44 -3.77
N LEU A 45 -13.11 -10.75 -3.78
CA LEU A 45 -14.16 -9.95 -4.38
C LEU A 45 -15.21 -9.67 -3.31
N GLU A 46 -15.71 -8.44 -3.26
CA GLU A 46 -16.80 -8.06 -2.36
C GLU A 46 -18.07 -8.87 -2.68
N SER A 47 -18.70 -9.43 -1.64
CA SER A 47 -19.86 -10.34 -1.79
C SER A 47 -21.12 -9.61 -2.26
N HIS A 48 -21.19 -8.30 -2.03
CA HIS A 48 -22.35 -7.49 -2.37
C HIS A 48 -22.46 -7.27 -3.89
N ASN A 49 -23.51 -7.82 -4.50
CA ASN A 49 -23.78 -7.75 -5.94
C ASN A 49 -22.64 -8.31 -6.83
N LEU A 50 -22.09 -9.47 -6.47
CA LEU A 50 -21.16 -10.19 -7.35
C LEU A 50 -21.78 -10.41 -8.73
N VAL A 51 -21.05 -10.05 -9.78
CA VAL A 51 -21.54 -10.14 -11.15
C VAL A 51 -21.01 -11.42 -11.80
N PRO A 52 -21.88 -12.38 -12.15
CA PRO A 52 -21.50 -13.54 -12.93
C PRO A 52 -21.18 -13.13 -14.37
N VAL A 53 -20.02 -13.58 -14.85
CA VAL A 53 -19.50 -13.37 -16.19
C VAL A 53 -19.37 -14.73 -16.85
N LYS A 54 -20.12 -14.95 -17.94
CA LYS A 54 -20.07 -16.18 -18.71
C LYS A 54 -19.10 -16.04 -19.88
N ILE A 55 -18.19 -17.00 -20.01
CA ILE A 55 -17.24 -17.06 -21.11
C ILE A 55 -17.90 -17.82 -22.27
N VAL A 56 -18.20 -17.12 -23.37
CA VAL A 56 -18.99 -17.67 -24.49
C VAL A 56 -18.11 -18.39 -25.51
N SER A 57 -17.00 -17.77 -25.89
CA SER A 57 -16.06 -18.25 -26.93
C SER A 57 -14.61 -17.89 -26.59
N GLY A 58 -13.65 -18.51 -27.29
CA GLY A 58 -12.21 -18.22 -27.21
C GLY A 58 -11.33 -19.45 -26.96
N GLU A 59 -10.12 -19.43 -27.49
CA GLU A 59 -9.10 -20.47 -27.24
C GLU A 59 -8.71 -20.45 -25.75
N GLY A 60 -8.72 -21.60 -25.09
CA GLY A 60 -8.46 -21.71 -23.64
C GLY A 60 -9.69 -21.54 -22.73
N LYS A 61 -10.90 -21.55 -23.30
CA LYS A 61 -12.14 -21.71 -22.53
C LYS A 61 -12.23 -23.13 -21.94
N PRO A 62 -12.39 -23.29 -20.61
CA PRO A 62 -12.68 -24.59 -20.01
C PRO A 62 -13.97 -25.18 -20.59
N ALA A 63 -14.04 -26.51 -20.75
CA ALA A 63 -15.27 -27.15 -21.24
C ALA A 63 -16.46 -26.83 -20.31
N ALA A 64 -17.67 -26.79 -20.86
CA ALA A 64 -18.86 -26.43 -20.09
C ALA A 64 -19.02 -27.33 -18.85
N GLY A 65 -19.12 -26.71 -17.66
CA GLY A 65 -19.19 -27.44 -16.39
C GLY A 65 -17.88 -28.13 -15.94
N GLN A 66 -16.76 -27.91 -16.63
CA GLN A 66 -15.42 -28.31 -16.17
C GLN A 66 -14.74 -27.14 -15.45
N VAL A 67 -13.95 -27.49 -14.43
CA VAL A 67 -13.09 -26.55 -13.71
C VAL A 67 -11.69 -27.10 -13.88
N GLU A 68 -10.81 -26.27 -14.44
CA GLU A 68 -9.40 -26.58 -14.58
C GLU A 68 -8.65 -25.86 -13.46
N SER A 69 -7.62 -26.50 -12.92
CA SER A 69 -6.75 -25.88 -11.91
C SER A 69 -5.34 -25.72 -12.47
N LYS A 70 -4.71 -24.59 -12.15
CA LYS A 70 -3.32 -24.32 -12.50
C LYS A 70 -2.57 -23.76 -11.31
N GLU A 71 -1.33 -24.19 -11.15
CA GLU A 71 -0.42 -23.56 -10.20
C GLU A 71 0.12 -22.25 -10.75
N VAL A 72 -0.09 -21.18 -9.99
CA VAL A 72 0.37 -19.83 -10.30
C VAL A 72 1.24 -19.34 -9.15
N PRO A 73 2.37 -18.65 -9.40
CA PRO A 73 3.19 -18.08 -8.33
C PRO A 73 2.38 -17.13 -7.43
N LYS A 74 2.54 -17.26 -6.11
CA LYS A 74 1.95 -16.34 -5.12
C LYS A 74 2.54 -14.94 -5.24
N HIS A 75 3.79 -14.82 -5.70
CA HIS A 75 4.43 -13.53 -5.92
C HIS A 75 5.29 -13.54 -7.19
N LYS A 76 4.92 -12.72 -8.18
CA LYS A 76 5.56 -12.70 -9.52
C LYS A 76 7.05 -12.36 -9.50
N LYS A 77 7.51 -11.65 -8.47
CA LYS A 77 8.92 -11.22 -8.33
C LYS A 77 9.68 -11.99 -7.26
N ASN A 78 9.01 -12.86 -6.51
CA ASN A 78 9.61 -13.58 -5.39
C ASN A 78 9.14 -15.04 -5.42
N PRO A 79 9.93 -15.94 -6.05
CA PRO A 79 9.57 -17.35 -6.15
C PRO A 79 9.55 -18.06 -4.79
N ASP A 80 10.24 -17.55 -3.77
CA ASP A 80 10.36 -18.18 -2.44
C ASP A 80 9.03 -18.20 -1.67
N VAL A 81 8.08 -17.32 -2.06
CA VAL A 81 6.72 -17.27 -1.49
C VAL A 81 5.87 -18.48 -1.92
N GLY A 82 6.32 -19.22 -2.93
CA GLY A 82 5.68 -20.44 -3.42
C GLY A 82 4.56 -20.22 -4.45
N THR A 83 3.81 -21.27 -4.72
CA THR A 83 2.69 -21.29 -5.68
C THR A 83 1.34 -21.35 -4.97
N LYS A 84 0.29 -20.95 -5.68
CA LYS A 84 -1.12 -21.11 -5.29
C LYS A 84 -1.89 -21.78 -6.43
N THR A 85 -2.97 -22.43 -6.09
CA THR A 85 -3.84 -23.06 -7.08
C THR A 85 -4.93 -22.09 -7.49
N THR A 86 -4.95 -21.72 -8.77
CA THR A 86 -6.02 -20.91 -9.37
C THR A 86 -6.94 -21.81 -10.17
N TYR A 87 -8.26 -21.66 -9.95
CA TYR A 87 -9.29 -22.41 -10.65
C TYR A 87 -9.85 -21.58 -11.80
N TYR A 88 -10.11 -22.24 -12.93
CA TYR A 88 -10.63 -21.66 -14.16
C TYR A 88 -11.95 -22.37 -14.49
N ALA A 89 -13.00 -21.61 -14.76
CA ALA A 89 -14.34 -22.13 -15.06
C ALA A 89 -14.93 -21.40 -16.26
N ASP A 90 -16.00 -21.96 -16.85
CA ASP A 90 -16.77 -21.29 -17.90
C ASP A 90 -17.51 -20.02 -17.41
N THR A 91 -17.70 -19.92 -16.09
CA THR A 91 -18.35 -18.81 -15.41
C THR A 91 -17.43 -18.28 -14.31
N ILE A 92 -17.20 -16.97 -14.30
CA ILE A 92 -16.38 -16.28 -13.31
C ILE A 92 -17.18 -15.19 -12.62
N PHE A 93 -16.74 -14.77 -11.44
CA PHE A 93 -17.26 -13.60 -10.75
C PHE A 93 -16.30 -12.44 -10.86
N VAL A 94 -16.86 -11.24 -10.98
CA VAL A 94 -16.15 -9.97 -10.92
C VAL A 94 -16.90 -9.00 -9.99
N GLU A 95 -16.21 -7.99 -9.49
CA GLU A 95 -16.83 -6.98 -8.63
C GLU A 95 -17.76 -6.07 -9.42
N GLN A 96 -18.85 -5.66 -8.77
CA GLN A 96 -19.80 -4.72 -9.34
C GLN A 96 -19.16 -3.36 -9.71
N ALA A 97 -18.20 -2.90 -8.90
CA ALA A 97 -17.47 -1.66 -9.14
C ALA A 97 -16.73 -1.69 -10.48
N ASP A 98 -16.16 -2.83 -10.86
CA ASP A 98 -15.50 -3.00 -12.15
C ASP A 98 -16.51 -3.21 -13.28
N ALA A 99 -17.50 -4.09 -13.05
CA ALA A 99 -18.52 -4.44 -14.04
C ALA A 99 -19.26 -3.21 -14.58
N LYS A 100 -19.60 -2.25 -13.70
CA LYS A 100 -20.25 -0.99 -14.07
C LYS A 100 -19.41 -0.12 -15.01
N THR A 101 -18.09 -0.26 -14.99
CA THR A 101 -17.21 0.54 -15.84
C THR A 101 -17.11 -0.02 -17.25
N PHE A 102 -17.46 -1.28 -17.48
CA PHE A 102 -17.27 -1.94 -18.77
C PHE A 102 -18.18 -1.36 -19.85
N ALA A 103 -17.64 -1.25 -21.05
CA ALA A 103 -18.40 -0.93 -22.25
C ALA A 103 -18.57 -2.19 -23.13
N GLN A 104 -19.61 -2.17 -23.96
CA GLN A 104 -19.82 -3.22 -24.95
C GLN A 104 -18.69 -3.20 -26.00
N ASP A 105 -18.24 -4.39 -26.39
CA ASP A 105 -17.10 -4.66 -27.27
C ASP A 105 -15.75 -4.08 -26.79
N GLU A 106 -15.64 -3.76 -25.49
CA GLU A 106 -14.39 -3.34 -24.87
C GLU A 106 -13.49 -4.55 -24.54
N GLU A 107 -12.19 -4.41 -24.81
CA GLU A 107 -11.18 -5.38 -24.41
C GLU A 107 -10.65 -5.09 -23.00
N LEU A 108 -10.75 -6.07 -22.12
CA LEU A 108 -10.25 -6.05 -20.75
C LEU A 108 -9.21 -7.14 -20.54
N THR A 109 -8.36 -6.98 -19.53
CA THR A 109 -7.42 -8.03 -19.10
C THR A 109 -7.94 -8.68 -17.82
N LEU A 110 -8.15 -9.99 -17.87
CA LEU A 110 -8.31 -10.85 -16.72
C LEU A 110 -6.91 -11.15 -16.14
N MET A 111 -6.64 -10.70 -14.92
CA MET A 111 -5.33 -10.86 -14.28
C MET A 111 -4.93 -12.35 -14.23
N ASP A 112 -3.73 -12.66 -14.71
CA ASP A 112 -3.15 -14.03 -14.74
C ASP A 112 -3.97 -15.09 -15.52
N TRP A 113 -4.86 -14.63 -16.41
CA TRP A 113 -5.54 -15.48 -17.40
C TRP A 113 -5.25 -15.01 -18.83
N GLY A 114 -5.56 -13.75 -19.15
CA GLY A 114 -5.43 -13.21 -20.50
C GLY A 114 -6.45 -12.11 -20.80
N ASN A 115 -6.54 -11.68 -22.05
CA ASN A 115 -7.51 -10.68 -22.45
C ASN A 115 -8.88 -11.30 -22.73
N ALA A 116 -9.94 -10.53 -22.51
CA ALA A 116 -11.30 -10.88 -22.86
C ALA A 116 -12.02 -9.67 -23.44
N ILE A 117 -12.95 -9.91 -24.36
CA ILE A 117 -13.79 -8.89 -24.99
C ILE A 117 -15.20 -9.00 -24.44
N VAL A 118 -15.75 -7.90 -23.95
CA VAL A 118 -17.12 -7.87 -23.43
C VAL A 118 -18.11 -7.87 -24.58
N ARG A 119 -18.85 -8.96 -24.77
CA ARG A 119 -19.81 -9.08 -25.87
C ARG A 119 -21.21 -8.60 -25.50
N LYS A 120 -21.63 -8.87 -24.26
CA LYS A 120 -22.97 -8.50 -23.80
C LYS A 120 -22.96 -8.11 -22.34
N ILE A 121 -23.69 -7.04 -22.04
CA ILE A 121 -23.88 -6.52 -20.68
C ILE A 121 -25.37 -6.53 -20.38
N THR A 122 -25.78 -7.36 -19.42
CA THR A 122 -27.15 -7.39 -18.92
C THR A 122 -27.23 -6.54 -17.65
N ARG A 123 -28.04 -5.49 -17.70
CA ARG A 123 -28.33 -4.59 -16.58
C ARG A 123 -29.82 -4.27 -16.57
N GLY A 124 -30.33 -3.91 -15.40
CA GLY A 124 -31.74 -3.49 -15.25
C GLY A 124 -32.09 -2.25 -16.09
N ALA A 125 -33.37 -1.88 -16.09
CA ALA A 125 -33.96 -0.86 -16.99
C ALA A 125 -33.40 0.58 -16.85
N SER A 126 -32.54 0.85 -15.86
CA SER A 126 -31.91 2.16 -15.64
C SER A 126 -30.42 2.13 -16.01
N PRO A 127 -29.86 3.22 -16.57
CA PRO A 127 -28.42 3.34 -16.83
C PRO A 127 -27.55 3.13 -15.58
N ASP A 128 -28.09 3.46 -14.39
CA ASP A 128 -27.43 3.32 -13.09
C ASP A 128 -27.75 2.00 -12.37
N ALA A 129 -28.54 1.12 -13.01
CA ALA A 129 -28.89 -0.16 -12.44
C ALA A 129 -27.63 -1.04 -12.23
N PRO A 130 -27.61 -1.89 -11.20
CA PRO A 130 -26.56 -2.90 -11.04
C PRO A 130 -26.47 -3.78 -12.31
N VAL A 131 -25.25 -4.14 -12.70
CA VAL A 131 -25.03 -5.16 -13.73
C VAL A 131 -25.43 -6.50 -13.14
N GLU A 132 -26.26 -7.25 -13.85
CA GLU A 132 -26.78 -8.55 -13.41
C GLU A 132 -25.93 -9.69 -13.95
N SER A 133 -25.48 -9.59 -15.20
CA SER A 133 -24.60 -10.58 -15.81
C SER A 133 -23.85 -10.01 -17.01
N LEU A 134 -22.72 -10.63 -17.32
CA LEU A 134 -21.86 -10.28 -18.44
C LEU A 134 -21.58 -11.51 -19.29
N GLU A 135 -21.44 -11.32 -20.59
CA GLU A 135 -20.92 -12.34 -21.50
C GLU A 135 -19.64 -11.83 -22.14
N VAL A 136 -18.58 -12.64 -22.06
CA VAL A 136 -17.24 -12.29 -22.55
C VAL A 136 -16.69 -13.36 -23.47
N GLU A 137 -15.81 -12.95 -24.37
CA GLU A 137 -15.05 -13.83 -25.26
C GLU A 137 -13.56 -13.74 -24.91
N LEU A 138 -12.90 -14.89 -24.69
CA LEU A 138 -11.46 -14.93 -24.43
C LEU A 138 -10.69 -14.61 -25.72
N HIS A 139 -9.76 -13.67 -25.61
CA HIS A 139 -8.90 -13.24 -26.70
C HIS A 139 -7.43 -13.32 -26.25
N LEU A 140 -6.89 -14.54 -26.13
CA LEU A 140 -5.53 -14.75 -25.58
C LEU A 140 -4.40 -14.16 -26.45
N ALA A 141 -4.67 -13.90 -27.73
CA ALA A 141 -3.75 -13.18 -28.62
C ALA A 141 -3.70 -11.65 -28.36
N GLY A 142 -4.58 -11.14 -27.49
CA GLY A 142 -4.67 -9.73 -27.13
C GLY A 142 -3.43 -9.22 -26.37
N ASP A 143 -3.15 -7.93 -26.52
CA ASP A 143 -2.04 -7.28 -25.83
C ASP A 143 -2.52 -6.64 -24.52
N PHE A 144 -2.13 -7.23 -23.39
CA PHE A 144 -2.45 -6.76 -22.04
C PHE A 144 -1.94 -5.33 -21.73
N LYS A 145 -1.03 -4.78 -22.55
CA LYS A 145 -0.55 -3.39 -22.42
C LYS A 145 -1.50 -2.39 -23.06
N LYS A 146 -2.30 -2.81 -24.04
CA LYS A 146 -3.26 -1.95 -24.76
C LYS A 146 -4.59 -1.86 -24.03
N THR A 147 -4.94 -2.87 -23.24
CA THR A 147 -6.14 -2.84 -22.41
C THR A 147 -5.99 -1.83 -21.28
N LYS A 148 -6.97 -0.93 -21.15
CA LYS A 148 -6.99 0.07 -20.07
C LYS A 148 -7.41 -0.54 -18.74
N LYS A 149 -8.23 -1.59 -18.77
CA LYS A 149 -8.82 -2.21 -17.59
C LYS A 149 -8.20 -3.57 -17.31
N LYS A 150 -7.72 -3.74 -16.08
CA LYS A 150 -7.24 -5.01 -15.55
C LYS A 150 -8.09 -5.36 -14.35
N VAL A 151 -8.69 -6.54 -14.38
CA VAL A 151 -9.68 -6.94 -13.39
C VAL A 151 -9.30 -8.24 -12.72
N THR A 152 -9.66 -8.31 -11.45
CA THR A 152 -9.56 -9.50 -10.61
C THR A 152 -10.83 -10.31 -10.77
N TRP A 153 -10.69 -11.63 -10.76
CA TRP A 153 -11.79 -12.55 -11.01
C TRP A 153 -11.62 -13.80 -10.15
N LEU A 154 -12.73 -14.46 -9.85
CA LEU A 154 -12.75 -15.76 -9.17
C LEU A 154 -13.63 -16.70 -9.98
N ALA A 155 -13.23 -17.97 -10.14
CA ALA A 155 -14.09 -18.95 -10.76
C ALA A 155 -15.37 -19.17 -9.94
N SER A 156 -16.50 -19.34 -10.62
CA SER A 156 -17.74 -19.72 -9.95
C SER A 156 -17.60 -21.14 -9.37
N PRO A 157 -18.08 -21.39 -8.14
CA PRO A 157 -18.18 -22.74 -7.61
C PRO A 157 -19.01 -23.61 -8.55
N LYS A 158 -18.66 -24.89 -8.70
CA LYS A 158 -19.59 -25.83 -9.35
C LYS A 158 -20.73 -26.12 -8.40
N ALA A 159 -21.97 -25.99 -8.87
CA ALA A 159 -23.19 -26.37 -8.14
C ALA A 159 -23.25 -27.85 -7.68
N SER A 160 -22.26 -28.69 -8.03
CA SER A 160 -22.27 -30.15 -7.79
C SER A 160 -21.00 -30.70 -7.12
N ALA A 161 -20.00 -29.89 -6.76
CA ALA A 161 -18.75 -30.42 -6.19
C ALA A 161 -18.30 -29.63 -4.95
N SER A 162 -18.93 -29.92 -3.82
CA SER A 162 -18.56 -29.48 -2.47
C SER A 162 -18.65 -27.97 -2.20
N SER A 163 -19.06 -27.62 -0.99
CA SER A 163 -19.26 -26.27 -0.48
C SER A 163 -17.95 -25.49 -0.25
N THR A 164 -16.93 -25.66 -1.10
CA THR A 164 -15.53 -25.39 -0.72
C THR A 164 -14.66 -24.66 -1.77
N ASP A 165 -15.24 -24.20 -2.89
CA ASP A 165 -14.44 -23.55 -3.96
C ASP A 165 -14.03 -22.10 -3.63
N LEU A 166 -14.85 -21.37 -2.87
CA LEU A 166 -14.59 -20.01 -2.42
C LEU A 166 -14.69 -19.90 -0.91
N THR A 167 -13.81 -19.10 -0.32
CA THR A 167 -13.76 -18.89 1.12
C THR A 167 -14.47 -17.60 1.49
N PRO A 168 -15.50 -17.63 2.35
CA PRO A 168 -16.12 -16.41 2.84
C PRO A 168 -15.16 -15.71 3.81
N VAL A 169 -14.92 -14.42 3.55
CA VAL A 169 -14.01 -13.60 4.34
C VAL A 169 -14.68 -12.28 4.74
N THR A 170 -14.24 -11.71 5.85
CA THR A 170 -14.64 -10.37 6.28
C THR A 170 -13.40 -9.48 6.26
N LEU A 171 -13.44 -8.46 5.41
CA LEU A 171 -12.41 -7.44 5.32
C LEU A 171 -12.74 -6.35 6.33
N LEU A 172 -11.87 -6.21 7.33
CA LEU A 172 -11.95 -5.20 8.37
C LEU A 172 -11.10 -4.01 7.97
N ASP A 173 -11.67 -2.83 8.06
CA ASP A 173 -10.99 -1.58 7.82
C ASP A 173 -11.21 -0.65 9.02
N TYR A 174 -10.10 -0.13 9.56
CA TYR A 174 -10.10 0.73 10.74
C TYR A 174 -9.85 2.18 10.35
N ASP A 175 -10.57 3.07 11.02
CA ASP A 175 -10.41 4.52 10.92
C ASP A 175 -9.63 5.06 12.13
N TYR A 176 -9.30 6.34 12.09
CA TYR A 176 -8.66 7.00 13.22
C TYR A 176 -9.57 7.02 14.44
N LEU A 177 -8.95 6.82 15.61
CA LEU A 177 -9.63 6.95 16.88
C LEU A 177 -10.05 8.39 17.19
N ILE A 178 -9.35 9.37 16.62
CA ILE A 178 -9.55 10.79 16.90
C ILE A 178 -9.80 11.53 15.58
N THR A 179 -10.82 12.38 15.58
CA THR A 179 -11.25 13.17 14.41
C THR A 179 -10.34 14.36 14.12
N LYS A 180 -9.64 14.87 15.15
CA LYS A 180 -8.72 16.01 15.07
C LYS A 180 -7.27 15.55 14.89
N LYS A 181 -6.58 16.14 13.91
CA LYS A 181 -5.18 15.79 13.57
C LYS A 181 -4.17 16.16 14.66
N LYS A 182 -4.39 17.29 15.32
CA LYS A 182 -3.54 17.80 16.41
C LYS A 182 -4.45 18.21 17.57
N LEU A 183 -4.23 17.60 18.72
CA LEU A 183 -4.89 18.00 19.97
C LEU A 183 -4.20 19.25 20.51
N GLU A 184 -5.01 20.18 20.99
CA GLU A 184 -4.59 21.37 21.75
C GLU A 184 -4.92 21.16 23.24
N GLU A 185 -4.31 21.96 24.12
CA GLU A 185 -4.40 21.77 25.57
C GLU A 185 -5.83 21.87 26.13
N ASP A 186 -6.71 22.62 25.46
CA ASP A 186 -8.11 22.80 25.85
C ASP A 186 -9.07 21.73 25.27
N ASP A 187 -8.56 20.81 24.44
CA ASP A 187 -9.41 19.79 23.83
C ASP A 187 -9.72 18.65 24.80
N LYS A 188 -10.99 18.27 24.91
CA LYS A 188 -11.42 17.04 25.58
C LYS A 188 -11.35 15.88 24.60
N VAL A 189 -10.57 14.86 24.92
CA VAL A 189 -10.37 13.69 24.05
C VAL A 189 -11.69 12.97 23.82
N GLU A 190 -12.55 12.90 24.84
CA GLU A 190 -13.87 12.27 24.79
C GLU A 190 -14.77 12.87 23.71
N ASP A 191 -14.67 14.18 23.49
CA ASP A 191 -15.47 14.91 22.49
C ASP A 191 -14.93 14.73 21.06
N LEU A 192 -13.69 14.22 20.92
CA LEU A 192 -12.99 14.07 19.65
C LEU A 192 -12.87 12.61 19.19
N LEU A 193 -13.37 11.66 19.98
CA LEU A 193 -13.41 10.26 19.61
C LEU A 193 -14.28 10.04 18.37
N THR A 194 -13.77 9.26 17.43
CA THR A 194 -14.52 8.89 16.22
C THR A 194 -15.63 7.89 16.60
N PRO A 195 -16.92 8.19 16.34
CA PRO A 195 -18.03 7.32 16.73
C PRO A 195 -18.03 5.95 16.05
N LYS A 196 -17.52 5.88 14.81
CA LYS A 196 -17.41 4.64 14.04
C LYS A 196 -15.98 4.49 13.51
N THR A 197 -15.23 3.60 14.16
CA THR A 197 -13.84 3.30 13.81
C THR A 197 -13.68 1.99 13.06
N GLU A 198 -14.68 1.11 13.08
CA GLU A 198 -14.62 -0.20 12.43
C GLU A 198 -15.61 -0.29 11.26
N PHE A 199 -15.10 -0.72 10.11
CA PHE A 199 -15.85 -0.96 8.89
C PHE A 199 -15.64 -2.42 8.48
N ARG A 200 -16.73 -3.17 8.43
CA ARG A 200 -16.73 -4.57 8.00
C ARG A 200 -17.28 -4.66 6.59
N THR A 201 -16.53 -5.29 5.70
CA THR A 201 -16.95 -5.59 4.33
C THR A 201 -16.93 -7.08 4.11
N ASP A 202 -18.08 -7.63 3.72
CA ASP A 202 -18.21 -9.04 3.39
C ASP A 202 -17.66 -9.32 1.99
N ALA A 203 -16.80 -10.33 1.88
CA ALA A 203 -16.16 -10.71 0.64
C ALA A 203 -16.04 -12.23 0.49
N VAL A 204 -15.75 -12.68 -0.73
CA VAL A 204 -15.36 -14.04 -1.07
C VAL A 204 -13.93 -14.02 -1.59
N ALA A 205 -13.11 -14.96 -1.15
CA ALA A 205 -11.72 -15.08 -1.55
C ALA A 205 -11.43 -16.46 -2.14
N ASP A 206 -10.27 -16.59 -2.77
CA ASP A 206 -9.78 -17.87 -3.27
C ASP A 206 -9.61 -18.90 -2.13
N VAL A 207 -9.79 -20.19 -2.45
CA VAL A 207 -9.67 -21.30 -1.47
C VAL A 207 -8.31 -21.33 -0.78
N ASN A 208 -7.24 -20.82 -1.41
CA ASN A 208 -5.91 -20.83 -0.81
C ASN A 208 -5.84 -19.99 0.48
N VAL A 209 -6.79 -19.08 0.71
CA VAL A 209 -6.90 -18.31 1.97
C VAL A 209 -7.15 -19.20 3.18
N GLN A 210 -7.75 -20.39 3.00
CA GLN A 210 -7.97 -21.35 4.09
C GLN A 210 -6.66 -21.90 4.68
N SER A 211 -5.58 -21.88 3.90
CA SER A 211 -4.26 -22.35 4.36
C SER A 211 -3.48 -21.32 5.17
N LEU A 212 -4.00 -20.09 5.31
CA LEU A 212 -3.30 -19.00 5.98
C LEU A 212 -3.46 -19.08 7.50
N SER A 213 -2.36 -18.91 8.22
CA SER A 213 -2.33 -18.79 9.67
C SER A 213 -2.66 -17.37 10.14
N ALA A 214 -3.13 -17.24 11.38
CA ALA A 214 -3.29 -15.94 12.03
C ALA A 214 -1.94 -15.21 12.12
N GLY A 215 -1.94 -13.90 11.91
CA GLY A 215 -0.76 -13.05 11.84
C GLY A 215 -0.07 -13.01 10.47
N SER A 216 -0.45 -13.86 9.51
CA SER A 216 0.10 -13.82 8.16
C SER A 216 -0.31 -12.54 7.42
N ILE A 217 0.66 -11.90 6.77
CA ILE A 217 0.43 -10.71 5.94
C ILE A 217 0.29 -11.14 4.49
N ILE A 218 -0.80 -10.75 3.84
CA ILE A 218 -1.08 -11.04 2.43
C ILE A 218 -1.44 -9.77 1.67
N GLN A 219 -1.47 -9.86 0.34
CA GLN A 219 -1.98 -8.82 -0.53
C GLN A 219 -3.19 -9.35 -1.30
N PHE A 220 -4.34 -8.70 -1.16
CA PHE A 220 -5.43 -8.89 -2.11
C PHE A 220 -5.19 -7.99 -3.31
N GLU A 221 -5.08 -8.59 -4.50
CA GLU A 221 -4.83 -7.84 -5.72
C GLU A 221 -5.90 -6.76 -5.93
N ARG A 222 -5.45 -5.53 -6.24
CA ARG A 222 -6.29 -4.33 -6.40
C ARG A 222 -7.06 -3.84 -5.17
N LYS A 223 -7.06 -4.56 -4.03
CA LYS A 223 -7.66 -4.10 -2.77
C LYS A 223 -6.64 -3.51 -1.80
N GLY A 224 -5.53 -4.20 -1.55
CA GLY A 224 -4.51 -3.73 -0.60
C GLY A 224 -3.81 -4.85 0.15
N PHE A 225 -3.10 -4.48 1.21
CA PHE A 225 -2.43 -5.41 2.11
C PHE A 225 -3.32 -5.70 3.31
N TYR A 226 -3.32 -6.94 3.77
CA TYR A 226 -4.14 -7.39 4.88
C TYR A 226 -3.32 -8.28 5.81
N ILE A 227 -3.65 -8.26 7.10
CA ILE A 227 -3.18 -9.25 8.07
C ILE A 227 -4.34 -10.15 8.47
N VAL A 228 -4.09 -11.46 8.54
CA VAL A 228 -5.08 -12.43 9.02
C VAL A 228 -5.22 -12.28 10.52
N ASP A 229 -6.40 -11.86 10.99
CA ASP A 229 -6.70 -11.77 12.42
C ASP A 229 -7.28 -13.10 12.92
N ARG A 230 -8.37 -13.55 12.28
CA ARG A 230 -8.94 -14.89 12.49
C ARG A 230 -8.69 -15.76 11.27
N ALA A 231 -7.85 -16.78 11.43
CA ALA A 231 -7.62 -17.81 10.41
C ALA A 231 -8.87 -18.68 10.18
N PHE A 232 -8.88 -19.40 9.05
CA PHE A 232 -9.93 -20.37 8.78
C PHE A 232 -9.89 -21.51 9.80
N ASP A 233 -11.05 -21.86 10.34
CA ASP A 233 -11.21 -22.95 11.29
C ASP A 233 -12.07 -24.05 10.66
N ALA A 234 -11.43 -25.17 10.35
CA ALA A 234 -12.12 -26.33 9.76
C ALA A 234 -13.20 -26.93 10.67
N SER A 235 -13.11 -26.71 12.00
CA SER A 235 -14.13 -27.15 12.95
C SER A 235 -15.37 -26.25 12.97
N ALA A 236 -15.25 -25.03 12.46
CA ALA A 236 -16.31 -24.04 12.38
C ALA A 236 -16.28 -23.32 11.02
N PRO A 237 -16.59 -24.02 9.90
CA PRO A 237 -16.48 -23.48 8.54
C PRO A 237 -17.43 -22.30 8.28
N GLU A 238 -18.49 -22.17 9.09
CA GLU A 238 -19.41 -21.04 9.07
C GLU A 238 -18.74 -19.73 9.51
N LYS A 239 -17.65 -19.82 10.31
CA LYS A 239 -16.91 -18.64 10.75
C LYS A 239 -16.00 -18.15 9.63
N ARG A 240 -16.27 -16.93 9.19
CA ARG A 240 -15.49 -16.27 8.14
C ARG A 240 -14.05 -16.02 8.59
N VAL A 241 -13.12 -16.03 7.65
CA VAL A 241 -11.76 -15.54 7.90
C VAL A 241 -11.82 -14.02 8.07
N GLU A 242 -11.25 -13.47 9.14
CA GLU A 242 -11.23 -12.03 9.38
C GLU A 242 -9.85 -11.48 9.02
N LEU A 243 -9.84 -10.45 8.17
CA LEU A 243 -8.61 -9.85 7.65
C LEU A 243 -8.63 -8.35 7.85
N ILE A 244 -7.60 -7.81 8.50
CA ILE A 244 -7.48 -6.39 8.80
C ILE A 244 -6.66 -5.69 7.73
N LEU A 245 -7.20 -4.63 7.13
CA LEU A 245 -6.52 -3.80 6.16
C LEU A 245 -5.29 -3.15 6.81
N ILE A 246 -4.13 -3.33 6.18
CA ILE A 246 -2.90 -2.60 6.50
C ILE A 246 -2.84 -1.37 5.59
N PRO A 247 -2.83 -0.14 6.14
CA PRO A 247 -2.71 1.08 5.33
C PRO A 247 -1.41 1.10 4.51
N ASP A 248 -1.48 1.71 3.33
CA ASP A 248 -0.39 1.64 2.34
C ASP A 248 0.39 2.95 2.20
N GLY A 249 0.13 3.93 3.07
CA GLY A 249 0.82 5.22 3.06
C GLY A 249 0.21 6.25 2.10
N LYS A 250 -0.79 5.89 1.28
CA LYS A 250 -1.46 6.85 0.40
C LYS A 250 -2.49 7.66 1.17
N ALA A 251 -2.63 8.93 0.78
CA ALA A 251 -3.62 9.85 1.35
C ALA A 251 -5.05 9.27 1.36
N SER A 252 -5.45 8.51 0.34
CA SER A 252 -6.77 7.87 0.28
C SER A 252 -6.97 6.73 1.30
N SER A 253 -5.89 6.04 1.68
CA SER A 253 -5.93 4.94 2.66
C SER A 253 -5.84 5.43 4.10
N ILE A 254 -5.39 6.67 4.29
CA ILE A 254 -5.03 7.32 5.56
C ILE A 254 -5.93 8.54 5.80
N ALA A 255 -7.01 8.70 5.03
CA ALA A 255 -8.02 9.72 5.26
C ALA A 255 -9.06 9.24 6.26
N LEU A 256 -9.59 10.17 7.07
CA LEU A 256 -10.67 9.89 8.00
C LEU A 256 -11.94 9.55 7.21
N LYS A 257 -12.47 8.35 7.43
CA LYS A 257 -13.58 7.78 6.65
C LYS A 257 -14.93 8.16 7.25
N HIS A 258 -14.99 8.26 8.56
CA HIS A 258 -16.15 8.77 9.27
C HIS A 258 -16.24 10.29 9.11
N GLN A 259 -17.05 10.75 8.16
CA GLN A 259 -17.45 12.14 8.11
C GLN A 259 -18.60 12.36 9.07
N VAL A 260 -18.41 13.22 10.07
CA VAL A 260 -19.53 13.74 10.88
C VAL A 260 -20.51 14.38 9.91
N PRO A 261 -21.82 14.04 9.93
CA PRO A 261 -22.80 14.72 9.11
C PRO A 261 -22.65 16.22 9.38
N ALA A 262 -22.42 17.01 8.34
CA ALA A 262 -22.42 18.45 8.47
C ALA A 262 -23.79 18.85 9.03
N ALA A 263 -23.85 19.13 10.34
CA ALA A 263 -24.97 19.83 10.92
C ALA A 263 -25.11 21.10 10.09
N ALA A 264 -26.30 21.29 9.51
CA ALA A 264 -26.60 22.41 8.63
C ALA A 264 -26.22 23.72 9.35
N ALA A 265 -25.03 24.24 9.05
CA ALA A 265 -24.65 25.58 9.43
C ALA A 265 -25.59 26.50 8.63
N ALA A 266 -26.57 27.03 9.34
CA ALA A 266 -27.55 27.97 8.83
C ALA A 266 -26.85 29.07 8.03
N ALA A 267 -27.17 29.14 6.74
CA ALA A 267 -26.81 30.28 5.92
C ALA A 267 -27.53 31.52 6.48
N PRO A 268 -26.84 32.63 6.79
CA PRO A 268 -27.52 33.89 6.97
C PRO A 268 -27.97 34.39 5.59
N ALA A 269 -29.25 34.78 5.53
CA ALA A 269 -29.97 35.21 4.35
C ALA A 269 -29.30 36.38 3.61
N LYS A 270 -29.33 36.32 2.27
CA LYS A 270 -29.09 37.47 1.40
C LYS A 270 -30.38 38.28 1.26
N GLU A 271 -30.34 39.55 1.66
CA GLU A 271 -31.21 40.57 1.05
C GLU A 271 -30.47 41.27 -0.10
N ALA A 272 -31.24 41.53 -1.16
CA ALA A 272 -30.78 41.92 -2.48
C ALA A 272 -30.78 43.44 -2.68
N LYS A 273 -29.87 43.94 -3.54
CA LYS A 273 -30.20 44.89 -4.63
C LYS A 273 -29.00 45.20 -5.53
N GLY A 274 -29.25 45.22 -6.85
CA GLY A 274 -28.60 46.16 -7.78
C GLY A 274 -27.66 45.57 -8.85
N LYS A 275 -28.17 45.39 -10.07
CA LYS A 275 -27.42 45.13 -11.32
C LYS A 275 -26.53 46.32 -11.71
N GLY A 276 -25.35 46.04 -12.28
CA GLY A 276 -24.56 47.00 -13.08
C GLY A 276 -23.30 46.35 -13.65
N LYS A 277 -23.17 46.36 -14.98
CA LYS A 277 -22.13 45.70 -15.78
C LYS A 277 -20.76 46.42 -15.76
N ASP A 278 -19.76 45.61 -16.09
CA ASP A 278 -18.53 45.85 -16.88
C ASP A 278 -17.16 46.03 -16.21
N LYS A 279 -16.22 45.35 -16.89
CA LYS A 279 -14.82 45.02 -16.60
C LYS A 279 -13.92 46.18 -16.14
N LYS A 280 -13.06 45.90 -15.13
CA LYS A 280 -11.60 46.18 -15.17
C LYS A 280 -10.87 45.53 -13.99
N THR A 281 -9.77 44.83 -14.30
CA THR A 281 -8.69 44.45 -13.36
C THR A 281 -7.83 45.70 -13.04
N PRO A 282 -7.30 45.88 -11.82
CA PRO A 282 -5.87 45.58 -11.50
C PRO A 282 -5.70 44.98 -10.07
N ALA A 283 -4.93 43.91 -9.83
CA ALA A 283 -3.47 43.80 -9.65
C ALA A 283 -2.86 44.44 -8.37
N LYS A 284 -2.28 43.55 -7.51
CA LYS A 284 -1.14 43.69 -6.55
C LYS A 284 -1.36 44.57 -5.30
N ASP A 285 -0.87 44.25 -4.10
CA ASP A 285 0.48 43.82 -3.68
C ASP A 285 0.46 42.57 -2.76
N LYS A 286 1.35 41.58 -2.87
CA LYS A 286 2.84 41.54 -2.75
C LYS A 286 3.35 41.79 -1.32
N ASP A 287 3.62 40.70 -0.61
CA ASP A 287 4.81 40.39 0.20
C ASP A 287 4.51 39.02 0.87
N ALA A 288 5.22 37.92 0.71
CA ALA A 288 6.65 37.72 0.54
C ALA A 288 6.93 36.56 -0.45
N ALA A 289 7.45 36.92 -1.62
CA ALA A 289 8.08 36.01 -2.56
C ALA A 289 9.33 36.69 -3.13
N ALA A 290 10.32 36.94 -2.27
CA ALA A 290 11.64 37.46 -2.66
C ALA A 290 12.71 37.09 -1.63
N ALA A 291 12.91 35.80 -1.37
CA ALA A 291 14.12 35.30 -0.72
C ALA A 291 14.50 33.89 -1.21
N GLN A 292 14.33 33.62 -2.51
CA GLN A 292 14.87 32.43 -3.17
C GLN A 292 15.43 32.82 -4.54
N LYS A 293 16.66 33.34 -4.56
CA LYS A 293 17.63 33.25 -5.67
C LYS A 293 18.88 34.05 -5.32
N LYS A 294 19.73 33.48 -4.46
CA LYS A 294 21.20 33.63 -4.46
C LYS A 294 21.79 32.72 -3.38
N LYS A 295 21.97 31.44 -3.73
CA LYS A 295 23.05 30.55 -3.25
C LYS A 295 22.94 29.23 -4.03
N ALA A 296 23.21 29.31 -5.33
CA ALA A 296 23.67 28.17 -6.09
C ALA A 296 25.19 28.07 -5.86
N ALA A 297 25.60 27.30 -4.86
CA ALA A 297 26.95 26.78 -4.73
C ALA A 297 26.93 25.57 -3.78
N LYS A 298 27.32 24.41 -4.33
CA LYS A 298 27.52 23.08 -3.72
C LYS A 298 26.26 22.34 -3.22
N ALA A 299 25.63 21.63 -4.15
CA ALA A 299 24.72 20.53 -3.84
C ALA A 299 25.51 19.36 -3.22
N ALA A 300 25.19 18.99 -1.98
CA ALA A 300 25.54 17.69 -1.42
C ALA A 300 24.61 16.61 -2.01
N PRO A 301 25.08 15.36 -2.19
CA PRO A 301 24.24 14.31 -2.74
C PRO A 301 23.11 13.96 -1.77
N ALA A 302 21.94 13.63 -2.32
CA ALA A 302 20.77 13.16 -1.57
C ALA A 302 21.14 12.02 -0.60
N PRO A 303 20.51 11.93 0.58
CA PRO A 303 20.82 10.87 1.53
C PRO A 303 20.46 9.51 0.91
N ARG A 304 21.49 8.69 0.68
CA ARG A 304 21.32 7.28 0.34
C ARG A 304 20.71 6.56 1.55
N LEU A 305 19.80 5.63 1.28
CA LEU A 305 19.30 4.69 2.29
C LEU A 305 20.49 4.05 3.02
N PRO A 306 20.46 3.92 4.35
CA PRO A 306 21.49 3.16 5.06
C PRO A 306 21.50 1.71 4.55
N GLU A 307 22.70 1.17 4.34
CA GLU A 307 22.88 -0.22 3.91
C GLU A 307 22.33 -1.19 4.95
N ILE A 308 21.81 -2.33 4.49
CA ILE A 308 21.26 -3.39 5.33
C ILE A 308 22.39 -3.96 6.21
N ALA A 309 22.13 -4.17 7.51
CA ALA A 309 23.13 -4.78 8.39
C ALA A 309 23.42 -6.21 7.92
N PRO A 310 24.70 -6.61 7.86
CA PRO A 310 25.05 -7.95 7.45
C PRO A 310 24.58 -8.97 8.51
N ASN A 311 23.94 -10.05 8.05
CA ASN A 311 23.49 -11.14 8.92
C ASN A 311 24.66 -11.87 9.62
N GLU A 312 25.86 -11.78 9.03
CA GLU A 312 27.11 -12.36 9.54
C GLU A 312 28.12 -11.26 9.90
N PRO A 313 29.03 -11.49 10.88
CA PRO A 313 30.01 -10.49 11.28
C PRO A 313 31.01 -10.22 10.15
N VAL A 314 31.04 -8.98 9.67
CA VAL A 314 31.99 -8.52 8.65
C VAL A 314 33.23 -7.96 9.35
N GLU A 315 34.41 -8.29 8.81
CA GLU A 315 35.69 -7.73 9.28
C GLU A 315 35.97 -6.44 8.51
N THR A 316 36.02 -5.32 9.25
CA THR A 316 36.25 -3.99 8.70
C THR A 316 37.56 -3.46 9.28
N VAL A 317 38.52 -3.14 8.42
CA VAL A 317 39.81 -2.55 8.84
C VAL A 317 39.64 -1.03 8.97
N LEU A 318 39.78 -0.50 10.18
CA LEU A 318 39.75 0.93 10.47
C LEU A 318 41.18 1.41 10.74
N LYS A 319 41.56 2.58 10.21
CA LYS A 319 42.85 3.20 10.57
C LYS A 319 42.71 4.07 11.82
N SER A 320 43.77 4.08 12.65
CA SER A 320 43.82 4.80 13.92
C SER A 320 43.53 6.30 13.78
N GLU A 321 43.95 6.95 12.69
CA GLU A 321 43.78 8.40 12.46
C GLU A 321 42.85 8.73 11.28
N GLY A 322 41.88 7.86 10.98
CA GLY A 322 40.95 8.10 9.87
C GLY A 322 41.50 7.58 8.55
N ASP A 323 42.30 8.38 7.85
CA ASP A 323 42.93 8.04 6.57
C ASP A 323 44.39 7.57 6.72
N ARG A 324 45.02 7.81 7.88
CA ARG A 324 46.42 7.48 8.20
C ARG A 324 46.54 6.64 9.49
N GLY A 325 47.75 6.11 9.73
CA GLY A 325 48.08 5.31 10.91
C GLY A 325 48.04 3.80 10.67
N TYR A 326 48.00 3.02 11.75
CA TYR A 326 48.02 1.56 11.71
C TYR A 326 46.61 0.97 11.60
N ASP A 327 46.54 -0.21 10.99
CA ASP A 327 45.30 -0.93 10.71
C ASP A 327 44.76 -1.61 11.98
N ILE A 328 43.49 -1.34 12.30
CA ILE A 328 42.76 -1.91 13.42
C ILE A 328 41.64 -2.78 12.85
N PRO A 329 41.78 -4.11 12.82
CA PRO A 329 40.73 -5.00 12.37
C PRO A 329 39.59 -5.04 13.40
N VAL A 330 38.37 -4.71 12.96
CA VAL A 330 37.16 -4.75 13.79
C VAL A 330 36.17 -5.71 13.18
N ARG A 331 35.79 -6.75 13.93
CA ARG A 331 34.79 -7.74 13.51
C ARG A 331 33.44 -7.40 14.15
N THR A 332 32.45 -6.98 13.36
CA THR A 332 31.16 -6.53 13.90
C THR A 332 29.96 -6.90 13.02
N LYS A 333 28.79 -7.06 13.64
CA LYS A 333 27.48 -7.17 12.97
C LYS A 333 26.77 -5.81 12.86
N MET A 334 27.43 -4.73 13.28
CA MET A 334 26.87 -3.39 13.33
C MET A 334 27.05 -2.69 11.97
N PHE A 335 26.14 -1.77 11.66
CA PHE A 335 26.22 -0.92 10.48
C PHE A 335 27.49 -0.05 10.50
N ALA A 336 28.11 0.18 9.33
CA ALA A 336 29.23 1.09 9.21
C ALA A 336 28.76 2.54 9.39
N VAL A 337 29.08 3.14 10.53
CA VAL A 337 28.73 4.54 10.84
C VAL A 337 29.84 5.46 10.33
N LYS A 338 29.48 6.44 9.48
CA LYS A 338 30.43 7.47 9.05
C LYS A 338 30.86 8.32 10.24
N ARG A 339 32.15 8.61 10.33
CA ARG A 339 32.72 9.43 11.41
C ARG A 339 32.12 10.85 11.37
N PRO A 340 31.72 11.43 12.51
CA PRO A 340 31.06 12.75 12.56
C PRO A 340 31.89 13.90 11.99
N HIS A 341 33.22 13.77 12.00
CA HIS A 341 34.16 14.84 11.59
C HIS A 341 34.72 14.66 10.17
N GLY A 342 34.13 13.76 9.37
CA GLY A 342 34.67 13.37 8.07
C GLY A 342 35.71 12.25 8.14
N GLU A 343 36.18 11.79 6.98
CA GLU A 343 37.09 10.64 6.86
C GLU A 343 38.57 11.02 7.00
N GLY A 344 38.91 12.32 6.97
CA GLY A 344 40.27 12.80 7.12
C GLY A 344 40.72 12.92 8.58
N ALA A 345 42.03 12.82 8.81
CA ALA A 345 42.64 13.14 10.08
C ALA A 345 42.22 14.55 10.56
N VAL A 346 41.72 14.64 11.80
CA VAL A 346 41.37 15.92 12.42
C VAL A 346 42.66 16.52 12.98
N GLU A 347 43.26 17.45 12.26
CA GLU A 347 44.36 18.26 12.80
C GLU A 347 43.79 19.19 13.87
N THR A 348 44.04 18.89 15.14
CA THR A 348 43.82 19.84 16.24
C THR A 348 45.02 20.79 16.29
N PRO A 349 44.89 22.07 15.88
CA PRO A 349 46.00 23.01 16.01
C PRO A 349 46.23 23.30 17.49
N VAL A 350 47.25 22.69 18.07
CA VAL A 350 47.70 23.01 19.44
C VAL A 350 48.60 24.24 19.35
N THR A 351 48.03 25.43 19.46
CA THR A 351 48.83 26.65 19.68
C THR A 351 49.34 26.65 21.12
N THR A 352 50.43 25.91 21.37
CA THR A 352 51.16 25.98 22.64
C THR A 352 52.33 26.94 22.49
N ASN A 353 52.39 27.97 23.32
CA ASN A 353 53.56 28.86 23.50
C ASN A 353 54.71 28.17 24.26
N MET A 354 54.83 26.84 24.17
CA MET A 354 55.88 26.09 24.87
C MET A 354 57.06 25.86 23.94
N PHE A 355 58.26 26.06 24.48
CA PHE A 355 59.52 25.89 23.76
C PHE A 355 59.63 24.47 23.18
N LYS A 356 60.14 24.36 21.94
CA LYS A 356 60.45 23.08 21.32
C LYS A 356 61.49 22.35 22.15
N VAL A 357 61.06 21.36 22.93
CA VAL A 357 61.95 20.37 23.53
C VAL A 357 62.22 19.31 22.47
N LYS A 358 63.50 19.07 22.15
CA LYS A 358 63.88 17.98 21.25
C LYS A 358 63.63 16.64 21.95
N PRO A 359 63.13 15.61 21.24
CA PRO A 359 63.05 14.25 21.76
C PRO A 359 64.43 13.76 22.22
N ILE A 360 64.46 12.98 23.30
CA ILE A 360 65.71 12.42 23.87
C ILE A 360 66.21 11.20 23.08
N GLU A 361 65.45 10.70 22.11
CA GLU A 361 65.91 9.72 21.14
C GLU A 361 65.45 10.19 19.74
N GLU A 362 66.36 10.12 18.77
CA GLU A 362 66.35 10.81 17.46
C GLU A 362 65.04 10.81 16.67
#